data_AF-A0A2D8YUJ5-F1
#
_entry.id   AF-A0A2D8YUJ5-F1
#
_cell.length_a   1.000
_cell.length_b   1.000
_cell.length_c   1.000
_cell.angle_alpha   90.00
_cell.angle_beta   90.00
_cell.angle_gamma   90.00
#
_symmetry.space_group_name_H-M   'P 1'
#
loop_
_entity.id
_entity.type
_entity.pdbx_description
1 polymer ?
#
loop_
_entity_poly.entity_id
_entity_poly.type
_entity_poly.pdbx_seq_one_letter_code
_entity_poly.pdbx_strand_id
1 'polypeptide(L)'
;MRKIIAAIAFSVVLTACGYADKYEEGVAGYEPTYCYAALGGGVECYRAPVAGEDRRLVNYYGKHPSRFDAPPEPAPIEYQAPPMVNTWVKDPEPVVRVLPKGDLADRPWLASGYQEPVARQASPVATQALLRQAHEHLSHSIQQESQDKLNRFSQAGYQGAQRVEPAPADPPPFR
;
A
#
# COMPACT_ATOMS: atom_id res chain seq x y z
N MET A 1 4.44 -66.68 0.77
CA MET A 1 3.92 -65.60 -0.10
C MET A 1 2.42 -65.33 0.04
N ARG A 2 1.52 -66.32 -0.10
CA ARG A 2 0.05 -66.10 0.02
C ARG A 2 -0.42 -65.40 1.31
N LYS A 3 0.19 -65.72 2.46
CA LYS A 3 -0.12 -65.09 3.76
C LYS A 3 0.26 -63.60 3.82
N ILE A 4 1.32 -63.20 3.12
CA ILE A 4 1.78 -61.81 3.05
C ILE A 4 0.84 -61.00 2.15
N ILE A 5 0.43 -61.58 1.01
CA ILE A 5 -0.55 -60.96 0.11
C ILE A 5 -1.90 -60.74 0.82
N ALA A 6 -2.36 -61.73 1.59
CA ALA A 6 -3.59 -61.61 2.38
C ALA A 6 -3.49 -60.50 3.46
N ALA A 7 -2.35 -60.38 4.13
CA ALA A 7 -2.13 -59.33 5.14
C ALA A 7 -2.10 -57.92 4.52
N ILE A 8 -1.46 -57.76 3.36
CA ILE A 8 -1.42 -56.48 2.63
C ILE A 8 -2.82 -56.11 2.11
N ALA A 9 -3.57 -57.07 1.55
CA ALA A 9 -4.93 -56.82 1.10
C ALA A 9 -5.85 -56.38 2.25
N PHE A 10 -5.72 -57.02 3.42
CA PHE A 10 -6.53 -56.67 4.59
C PHE A 10 -6.20 -55.28 5.15
N SER A 11 -4.93 -54.89 5.15
CA SER A 11 -4.50 -53.56 5.61
C SER A 11 -4.95 -52.45 4.65
N VAL A 12 -4.99 -52.70 3.34
CA VAL A 12 -5.56 -51.77 2.35
C VAL A 12 -7.08 -51.60 2.50
N VAL A 13 -7.81 -52.66 2.85
CA VAL A 13 -9.26 -52.55 3.10
C VAL A 13 -9.55 -51.76 4.38
N LEU A 14 -8.72 -51.90 5.41
CA LEU A 14 -8.87 -51.13 6.65
C LEU A 14 -8.61 -49.63 6.49
N THR A 15 -7.73 -49.23 5.57
CA THR A 15 -7.49 -47.80 5.28
C THR A 15 -8.51 -47.18 4.32
N ALA A 16 -9.30 -48.00 3.63
CA ALA A 16 -10.33 -47.55 2.69
C ALA A 16 -11.67 -47.17 3.36
N CYS A 17 -11.85 -47.44 4.66
CA CYS A 17 -12.96 -46.92 5.44
C CYS A 17 -12.73 -45.43 5.74
N GLY A 18 -13.02 -44.59 4.75
CA GLY A 18 -12.93 -43.14 4.82
C GLY A 18 -13.68 -42.59 6.03
N TYR A 19 -12.97 -41.78 6.80
CA TYR A 19 -13.41 -40.99 7.95
C TYR A 19 -14.56 -40.04 7.52
N ALA A 20 -15.78 -40.54 7.43
CA ALA A 20 -16.98 -39.71 7.46
C ALA A 20 -17.31 -39.51 8.93
N ASP A 21 -17.12 -38.28 9.43
CA ASP A 21 -17.45 -37.98 10.82
C ASP A 21 -18.97 -38.12 10.99
N LYS A 22 -19.41 -38.89 12.00
CA LYS A 22 -20.84 -39.06 12.31
C LYS A 22 -21.52 -37.73 12.61
N TYR A 23 -20.75 -36.74 13.05
CA TYR A 23 -21.21 -35.36 13.14
C TYR A 23 -21.63 -34.81 11.77
N GLU A 24 -20.78 -34.91 10.74
CA GLU A 24 -21.06 -34.39 9.40
C GLU A 24 -22.33 -35.01 8.79
N GLU A 25 -22.60 -36.31 9.05
CA GLU A 25 -23.84 -36.97 8.64
C GLU A 25 -25.09 -36.34 9.29
N GLY A 26 -25.00 -35.95 10.58
CA GLY A 26 -26.10 -35.36 11.32
C GLY A 26 -26.40 -33.91 10.96
N VAL A 27 -25.38 -33.16 10.52
CA VAL A 27 -25.52 -31.75 10.09
C VAL A 27 -25.56 -31.56 8.57
N ALA A 28 -25.52 -32.64 7.77
CA ALA A 28 -25.55 -32.57 6.31
C ALA A 28 -26.79 -31.87 5.73
N GLY A 29 -27.91 -31.85 6.46
CA GLY A 29 -29.15 -31.18 6.05
C GLY A 29 -29.23 -29.69 6.39
N TYR A 30 -28.26 -29.14 7.11
CA TYR A 30 -28.24 -27.74 7.53
C TYR A 30 -27.38 -26.88 6.60
N GLU A 31 -27.64 -25.58 6.60
CA GLU A 31 -26.83 -24.62 5.86
C GLU A 31 -25.43 -24.53 6.49
N PRO A 32 -24.36 -24.77 5.71
CA PRO A 32 -23.01 -24.78 6.25
C PRO A 32 -22.64 -23.38 6.75
N THR A 33 -22.05 -23.31 7.95
CA THR A 33 -21.71 -22.06 8.61
C THR A 33 -20.35 -22.20 9.29
N TYR A 34 -19.41 -21.31 8.95
CA TYR A 34 -18.03 -21.32 9.44
C TYR A 34 -17.77 -20.02 10.19
N CYS A 35 -17.50 -20.12 11.49
CA CYS A 35 -17.36 -18.96 12.38
C CYS A 35 -15.91 -18.78 12.82
N TYR A 36 -15.36 -17.60 12.57
CA TYR A 36 -13.97 -17.24 12.83
C TYR A 36 -13.85 -16.12 13.85
N ALA A 37 -12.80 -16.14 14.67
CA ALA A 37 -12.50 -15.08 15.61
C ALA A 37 -12.04 -13.82 14.85
N ALA A 38 -12.76 -12.72 14.99
CA ALA A 38 -12.42 -11.43 14.39
C ALA A 38 -11.23 -10.76 15.11
N LEU A 39 -10.39 -10.03 14.38
CA LEU A 39 -9.21 -9.36 14.93
C LEU A 39 -9.57 -8.26 15.97
N GLY A 40 -10.78 -7.71 15.90
CA GLY A 40 -11.29 -6.66 16.79
C GLY A 40 -12.05 -7.15 18.02
N GLY A 41 -12.07 -8.45 18.31
CA GLY A 41 -12.86 -9.02 19.41
C GLY A 41 -14.32 -9.25 19.00
N GLY A 42 -14.56 -10.36 18.30
CA GLY A 42 -15.88 -10.77 17.84
C GLY A 42 -15.81 -12.11 17.10
N VAL A 43 -16.96 -12.59 16.61
CA VAL A 43 -17.03 -13.78 15.76
C VAL A 43 -17.74 -13.41 14.46
N GLU A 44 -17.13 -13.74 13.33
CA GLU A 44 -17.70 -13.55 12.00
C GLU A 44 -18.01 -14.90 11.39
N CYS A 45 -19.23 -15.08 10.89
CA CYS A 45 -19.69 -16.35 10.33
C CYS A 45 -19.95 -16.24 8.83
N TYR A 46 -19.46 -17.20 8.08
CA TYR A 46 -19.54 -17.26 6.62
C TYR A 46 -20.18 -18.58 6.18
N ARG A 47 -20.78 -18.57 4.98
CA ARG A 47 -21.39 -19.77 4.36
C ARG A 47 -20.35 -20.74 3.78
N ALA A 48 -19.15 -20.24 3.49
CA ALA A 48 -18.04 -21.00 2.95
C ALA A 48 -16.81 -20.79 3.82
N PRO A 49 -15.91 -21.78 3.92
CA PRO A 49 -14.69 -21.63 4.68
C PRO A 49 -13.77 -20.61 4.00
N VAL A 50 -13.13 -19.78 4.81
CA VAL A 50 -12.10 -18.84 4.35
C VAL A 50 -10.76 -19.58 4.30
N ALA A 51 -10.15 -19.63 3.13
CA ALA A 51 -8.89 -20.32 2.93
C ALA A 51 -7.75 -19.63 3.70
N GLY A 52 -6.96 -20.42 4.43
CA GLY A 52 -5.82 -19.92 5.21
C GLY A 52 -6.17 -19.41 6.61
N GLU A 53 -7.44 -19.36 6.99
CA GLU A 53 -7.89 -18.88 8.31
C GLU A 53 -8.21 -20.01 9.31
N ASP A 54 -7.77 -21.25 9.06
CA ASP A 54 -8.05 -22.41 9.91
C ASP A 54 -7.67 -22.20 11.39
N ARG A 55 -6.64 -21.39 11.65
CA ARG A 55 -6.18 -21.07 13.01
C ARG A 55 -7.13 -20.18 13.80
N ARG A 56 -8.02 -19.46 13.10
CA ARG A 56 -9.00 -18.54 13.68
C ARG A 56 -10.39 -19.17 13.75
N LEU A 57 -10.56 -20.39 13.24
CA LEU A 57 -11.84 -21.08 13.25
C LEU A 57 -12.24 -21.39 14.69
N VAL A 58 -13.39 -20.85 15.11
CA VAL A 58 -13.95 -21.05 16.44
C VAL A 58 -14.95 -22.22 16.42
N ASN A 59 -15.79 -22.27 15.39
CA ASN A 59 -16.77 -23.33 15.20
C ASN A 59 -17.15 -23.46 13.73
N TYR A 60 -17.65 -24.63 13.33
CA TYR A 60 -18.20 -24.86 11.99
C TYR A 60 -19.38 -25.82 12.05
N TYR A 61 -20.31 -25.65 11.11
CA TYR A 61 -21.41 -26.56 10.81
C TYR A 61 -21.27 -27.01 9.36
N GLY A 62 -21.28 -28.32 9.13
CA GLY A 62 -21.10 -28.93 7.81
C GLY A 62 -19.73 -29.60 7.65
N LYS A 63 -19.22 -29.66 6.42
CA LYS A 63 -17.93 -30.29 6.12
C LYS A 63 -16.77 -29.50 6.73
N HIS A 64 -15.80 -30.19 7.30
CA HIS A 64 -14.60 -29.53 7.84
C HIS A 64 -13.85 -28.70 6.76
N PRO A 65 -13.34 -27.49 7.07
CA PRO A 65 -12.65 -26.62 6.10
C PRO A 65 -11.49 -27.27 5.35
N SER A 66 -10.75 -28.19 5.99
CA SER A 66 -9.65 -28.94 5.37
C SER A 66 -10.07 -29.89 4.24
N ARG A 67 -11.38 -30.10 4.04
CA ARG A 67 -11.91 -30.87 2.90
C ARG A 67 -11.99 -30.05 1.62
N PHE A 68 -11.86 -28.73 1.71
CA PHE A 68 -11.92 -27.84 0.56
C PHE A 68 -10.52 -27.62 0.02
N ASP A 69 -10.40 -27.63 -1.31
CA ASP A 69 -9.15 -27.30 -1.97
C ASP A 69 -8.80 -25.83 -1.73
N ALA A 70 -7.53 -25.58 -1.43
CA ALA A 70 -7.04 -24.21 -1.31
C ALA A 70 -7.20 -23.49 -2.67
N PRO A 71 -7.62 -22.21 -2.67
CA PRO A 71 -7.61 -21.40 -3.87
C PRO A 71 -6.22 -21.41 -4.52
N PRO A 72 -6.13 -21.37 -5.85
CA PRO A 72 -4.84 -21.27 -6.53
C PRO A 72 -4.10 -20.02 -6.05
N GLU A 73 -2.82 -20.18 -5.74
CA GLU A 73 -1.99 -19.06 -5.35
C GLU A 73 -2.00 -18.00 -6.46
N PRO A 74 -2.09 -16.70 -6.11
CA PRO A 74 -2.02 -15.64 -7.10
C PRO A 74 -0.67 -15.72 -7.82
N ALA A 75 -0.67 -15.41 -9.12
CA ALA A 75 0.55 -15.36 -9.90
C ALA A 75 1.57 -14.43 -9.20
N PRO A 76 2.86 -14.81 -9.15
CA PRO A 76 3.90 -13.97 -8.55
C PRO A 76 3.84 -12.58 -9.17
N ILE A 77 3.73 -11.56 -8.33
CA ILE A 77 3.81 -10.18 -8.78
C ILE A 77 5.25 -9.95 -9.23
N GLU A 78 5.44 -9.57 -10.49
CA GLU A 78 6.75 -9.12 -10.96
C GLU A 78 7.07 -7.79 -10.31
N TYR A 79 7.92 -7.82 -9.28
CA TYR A 79 8.45 -6.61 -8.67
C TYR A 79 9.41 -5.93 -9.65
N GLN A 80 8.94 -4.90 -10.35
CA GLN A 80 9.86 -3.98 -11.01
C GLN A 80 10.52 -3.10 -9.96
N ALA A 81 11.85 -3.18 -9.89
CA ALA A 81 12.61 -2.19 -9.15
C ALA A 81 12.28 -0.80 -9.74
N PRO A 82 12.10 0.23 -8.89
CA PRO A 82 12.00 1.58 -9.40
C PRO A 82 13.26 1.90 -10.23
N PRO A 83 13.13 2.74 -11.28
CA PRO A 83 14.26 3.13 -12.10
C PRO A 83 15.36 3.73 -11.21
N MET A 84 16.63 3.45 -11.51
CA MET A 84 17.73 4.06 -10.77
C MET A 84 17.66 5.58 -10.91
N VAL A 85 17.44 6.27 -9.79
CA VAL A 85 17.45 7.73 -9.74
C VAL A 85 18.89 8.15 -9.42
N ASN A 86 19.56 8.80 -10.37
CA ASN A 86 20.93 9.29 -10.21
C ASN A 86 21.03 10.54 -9.30
N THR A 87 19.90 11.10 -8.89
CA THR A 87 19.84 12.37 -8.18
C THR A 87 18.88 12.28 -7.01
N TRP A 88 19.42 12.21 -5.80
CA TRP A 88 18.62 12.28 -4.59
C TRP A 88 18.39 13.76 -4.26
N VAL A 89 17.15 14.23 -4.38
CA VAL A 89 16.75 15.52 -3.82
C VAL A 89 16.57 15.30 -2.33
N LYS A 90 17.49 15.82 -1.52
CA LYS A 90 17.30 15.83 -0.06
C LYS A 90 16.09 16.72 0.21
N ASP A 91 15.04 16.16 0.80
CA ASP A 91 13.94 16.98 1.31
C ASP A 91 14.52 18.06 2.23
N PRO A 92 14.05 19.32 2.14
CA PRO A 92 14.52 20.37 3.02
C PRO A 92 14.31 19.90 4.46
N GLU A 93 15.34 20.07 5.30
CA GLU A 93 15.24 19.73 6.71
C GLU A 93 13.99 20.38 7.29
N PRO A 94 13.19 19.64 8.08
CA PRO A 94 11.96 20.19 8.61
C PRO A 94 12.32 21.45 9.39
N VAL A 95 11.84 22.61 8.92
CA VAL A 95 12.05 23.88 9.61
C VAL A 95 11.53 23.68 11.04
N VAL A 96 12.40 23.86 12.03
CA VAL A 96 12.04 23.78 13.44
C VAL A 96 10.95 24.82 13.67
N ARG A 97 9.70 24.34 13.70
CA ARG A 97 8.57 25.17 14.08
C ARG A 97 8.71 25.39 15.58
N VAL A 98 8.77 26.65 15.99
CA VAL A 98 8.62 27.02 17.40
C VAL A 98 7.38 26.32 17.94
N LEU A 99 7.54 25.66 19.10
CA LEU A 99 6.44 25.03 19.80
C LEU A 99 5.32 26.08 19.95
N PRO A 100 4.08 25.78 19.54
CA PRO A 100 2.98 26.73 19.69
C PRO A 100 2.90 27.15 21.16
N LYS A 101 3.04 28.46 21.43
CA LYS A 101 3.15 29.05 22.77
C LYS A 101 1.87 28.97 23.62
N GLY A 102 0.95 28.08 23.26
CA GLY A 102 -0.36 27.97 23.91
C GLY A 102 -1.27 29.16 23.64
N ASP A 103 -0.97 30.00 22.65
CA ASP A 103 -1.92 31.00 22.19
C ASP A 103 -3.04 30.28 21.42
N LEU A 104 -4.22 30.22 22.04
CA LEU A 104 -5.39 29.54 21.51
C LEU A 104 -6.07 30.35 20.39
N ALA A 105 -5.61 31.58 20.12
CA ALA A 105 -6.13 32.41 19.03
C ALA A 105 -6.05 31.72 17.66
N ASP A 106 -4.99 30.95 17.41
CA ASP A 106 -4.79 30.21 16.16
C ASP A 106 -5.56 28.88 16.11
N ARG A 107 -6.20 28.48 17.21
CA ARG A 107 -6.87 27.18 17.35
C ARG A 107 -8.25 27.33 17.98
N PRO A 108 -9.18 28.04 17.30
CA PRO A 108 -10.49 28.34 17.85
C PRO A 108 -11.29 27.08 18.21
N TRP A 109 -11.01 25.92 17.58
CA TRP A 109 -11.66 24.64 17.89
C TRP A 109 -11.28 24.04 19.25
N LEU A 110 -10.24 24.55 19.92
CA LEU A 110 -9.88 24.18 21.30
C LEU A 110 -10.52 25.10 22.35
N ALA A 111 -11.17 26.19 21.93
CA ALA A 111 -11.87 27.08 22.85
C ALA A 111 -13.16 26.40 23.35
N SER A 112 -13.47 26.57 24.64
CA SER A 112 -14.64 25.96 25.30
C SER A 112 -16.00 26.40 24.73
N GLY A 113 -16.02 27.41 23.87
CA GLY A 113 -17.22 27.92 23.19
C GLY A 113 -17.21 27.74 21.67
N TYR A 114 -16.34 26.88 21.12
CA TYR A 114 -16.32 26.64 19.68
C TYR A 114 -17.63 26.02 19.20
N GLN A 115 -18.33 26.74 18.35
CA GLN A 115 -19.37 26.16 17.51
C GLN A 115 -18.74 25.74 16.18
N GLU A 116 -18.77 24.45 15.92
CA GLU A 116 -18.34 23.91 14.63
C GLU A 116 -19.17 24.59 13.53
N PRO A 117 -18.53 25.22 12.52
CA PRO A 117 -19.26 25.85 11.44
C PRO A 117 -20.06 24.76 10.73
N VAL A 118 -21.39 24.93 10.72
CA VAL A 118 -22.30 24.00 10.05
C VAL A 118 -21.79 23.78 8.63
N ALA A 119 -21.54 22.51 8.28
CA ALA A 119 -21.05 22.11 6.97
C ALA A 119 -21.99 22.68 5.89
N ARG A 120 -21.55 23.77 5.24
CA ARG A 120 -22.28 24.32 4.10
C ARG A 120 -22.14 23.32 2.96
N GLN A 121 -23.24 22.94 2.33
CA GLN A 121 -23.21 22.09 1.15
C GLN A 121 -22.23 22.69 0.14
N ALA A 122 -21.30 21.87 -0.33
CA ALA A 122 -20.28 22.30 -1.29
C ALA A 122 -20.98 22.85 -2.53
N SER A 123 -20.90 24.17 -2.74
CA SER A 123 -21.45 24.80 -3.93
C SER A 123 -20.55 24.43 -5.12
N PRO A 124 -21.09 23.82 -6.18
CA PRO A 124 -20.30 23.45 -7.35
C PRO A 124 -19.64 24.68 -8.00
N VAL A 125 -20.29 25.86 -7.89
CA VAL A 125 -19.76 27.13 -8.38
C VAL A 125 -18.54 27.58 -7.58
N ALA A 126 -18.60 27.47 -6.25
CA ALA A 126 -17.48 27.84 -5.37
C ALA A 126 -16.28 26.90 -5.58
N THR A 127 -16.52 25.60 -5.74
CA THR A 127 -15.48 24.62 -6.04
C THR A 127 -14.81 24.91 -7.38
N GLN A 128 -15.58 25.22 -8.43
CA GLN A 128 -15.01 25.57 -9.73
C GLN A 128 -14.22 26.88 -9.69
N ALA A 129 -14.68 27.88 -8.94
CA ALA A 129 -13.93 29.13 -8.75
C ALA A 129 -12.59 28.89 -8.04
N LEU A 130 -12.57 28.08 -6.99
CA LEU A 130 -11.34 27.71 -6.29
C LEU A 130 -10.37 26.95 -7.20
N LEU A 131 -10.87 25.99 -7.99
CA LEU A 131 -10.05 25.24 -8.93
C LEU A 131 -9.43 26.14 -10.00
N ARG A 132 -10.19 27.13 -10.51
CA ARG A 132 -9.66 28.13 -11.45
C ARG A 132 -8.57 28.98 -10.81
N GLN A 133 -8.79 29.48 -9.61
CA GLN A 133 -7.81 30.28 -8.90
C GLN A 133 -6.52 29.49 -8.61
N ALA A 134 -6.64 28.23 -8.21
CA ALA A 134 -5.49 27.35 -8.01
C ALA A 134 -4.72 27.10 -9.32
N HIS A 135 -5.45 26.89 -10.42
CA HIS A 135 -4.84 26.70 -11.74
C HIS A 135 -4.08 27.94 -12.21
N GLU A 136 -4.67 29.13 -12.08
CA GLU A 136 -4.01 30.41 -12.41
C GLU A 136 -2.73 30.59 -11.60
N HIS A 137 -2.79 30.36 -10.29
CA HIS A 137 -1.62 30.49 -9.41
C HIS A 137 -0.48 29.55 -9.81
N LEU A 138 -0.79 28.28 -10.11
CA LEU A 138 0.20 27.29 -10.54
C LEU A 138 0.78 27.64 -11.91
N SER A 139 -0.03 28.12 -12.84
CA SER A 139 0.45 28.52 -14.17
C SER A 139 1.44 29.68 -14.08
N HIS A 140 1.14 30.68 -13.26
CA HIS A 140 2.04 31.81 -13.01
C HIS A 140 3.35 31.37 -12.36
N SER A 141 3.30 30.49 -11.35
CA SER A 141 4.52 30.04 -10.68
C SER A 141 5.44 29.25 -11.62
N ILE A 142 4.87 28.37 -12.46
CA ILE A 142 5.63 27.58 -13.44
C ILE A 142 6.27 28.51 -14.48
N GLN A 143 5.52 29.49 -14.98
CA GLN A 143 6.02 30.44 -15.98
C GLN A 143 7.16 31.29 -15.40
N GLN A 144 7.03 31.78 -14.17
CA GLN A 144 8.07 32.57 -13.52
C GLN A 144 9.34 31.76 -13.29
N GLU A 145 9.23 30.51 -12.80
CA GLU A 145 10.38 29.63 -12.62
C GLU A 145 11.09 29.31 -13.95
N SER A 146 10.32 29.13 -15.02
CA SER A 146 10.88 28.91 -16.37
C SER A 146 11.67 30.12 -16.87
N GLN A 147 11.14 31.33 -16.66
CA GLN A 147 11.82 32.57 -17.05
C GLN A 147 13.08 32.80 -16.23
N ASP A 148 13.06 32.55 -14.92
CA ASP A 148 14.23 32.66 -14.06
C ASP A 148 15.33 31.70 -14.46
N LYS A 149 14.98 30.46 -14.84
CA LYS A 149 15.92 29.49 -15.40
C LYS A 149 16.54 29.97 -16.70
N LEU A 150 15.72 30.47 -17.64
CA LEU A 150 16.22 31.03 -18.91
C LEU A 150 17.15 32.22 -18.69
N ASN A 151 16.79 33.12 -17.78
CA ASN A 151 17.61 34.27 -17.40
C ASN A 151 18.96 33.82 -16.81
N ARG A 152 18.98 32.83 -15.92
CA ARG A 152 20.24 32.23 -15.40
C ARG A 152 21.10 31.63 -16.51
N PHE A 153 20.52 30.88 -17.44
CA PHE A 153 21.28 30.29 -18.55
C PHE A 153 21.89 31.36 -19.46
N SER A 154 21.15 32.45 -19.73
CA SER A 154 21.67 33.58 -20.52
C SER A 154 22.85 34.28 -19.83
N GLN A 155 22.80 34.43 -18.50
CA GLN A 155 23.90 35.03 -17.71
C GLN A 155 25.14 34.12 -17.65
N ALA A 156 24.95 32.81 -17.52
CA ALA A 156 26.05 31.83 -17.52
C ALA A 156 26.76 31.75 -18.88
N GLY A 157 26.02 31.86 -19.99
CA GLY A 157 26.59 31.92 -21.34
C GLY A 157 27.46 33.15 -21.59
N TYR A 158 27.10 34.29 -21.00
CA TYR A 158 27.92 35.52 -21.09
C TYR A 158 29.22 35.44 -20.28
N GLN A 159 29.25 34.70 -19.16
CA GLN A 159 30.46 34.52 -18.35
C GLN A 159 31.43 33.47 -18.92
N GLY A 160 30.92 32.45 -19.62
CA GLY A 160 31.76 31.42 -20.26
C GLY A 160 32.60 31.93 -21.45
N ALA A 161 32.17 33.02 -22.10
CA ALA A 161 32.88 33.58 -23.25
C ALA A 161 34.10 34.45 -22.88
N GLN A 162 34.30 34.80 -21.60
CA GLN A 162 35.39 35.68 -21.16
C GLN A 162 36.64 34.95 -20.63
N ARG A 163 36.67 33.62 -20.60
CA ARG A 163 37.78 32.85 -20.01
C ARG A 163 38.48 31.95 -21.04
N VAL A 164 39.15 32.55 -22.02
CA VAL A 164 40.15 31.86 -22.84
C VAL A 164 41.50 32.51 -22.57
N GLU A 165 42.23 31.93 -21.61
CA GLU A 165 43.63 32.25 -21.35
C GLU A 165 44.47 31.12 -21.96
N PRO A 166 45.47 31.39 -22.84
CA PRO A 166 46.19 30.35 -23.54
C PRO A 166 47.18 29.64 -22.62
N ALA A 167 47.06 28.31 -22.52
CA ALA A 167 47.97 27.47 -21.73
C ALA A 167 49.38 27.41 -22.36
N PRO A 168 50.47 27.42 -21.56
CA PRO A 168 51.82 27.27 -22.07
C PRO A 168 52.11 25.81 -22.49
N ALA A 169 52.85 25.67 -23.59
CA ALA A 169 53.18 24.41 -24.22
C ALA A 169 54.37 23.69 -23.55
N ASP A 170 54.19 22.41 -23.20
CA ASP A 170 55.29 21.52 -22.78
C ASP A 170 55.98 20.88 -24.00
N PRO A 171 57.33 20.84 -24.06
CA PRO A 171 58.05 20.14 -25.12
C PRO A 171 58.15 18.60 -24.90
N PRO A 172 58.33 17.82 -26.00
CA PRO A 172 58.09 16.37 -26.02
C PRO A 172 59.24 15.52 -25.47
N PRO A 173 58.99 14.21 -25.22
CA PRO A 173 59.91 13.33 -24.54
C PRO A 173 60.91 12.71 -25.51
N PHE A 174 62.19 12.61 -25.13
CA PHE A 174 63.14 11.72 -25.79
C PHE A 174 63.98 10.92 -24.80
N ARG A 175 63.79 9.60 -24.91
CA ARG A 175 64.64 8.42 -24.66
C ARG A 175 65.18 8.14 -23.27
#